data_AF-X1NP52-F1
#
_entry.id   AF-X1NP52-F1
#
_cell.length_a   1.000
_cell.length_b   1.000
_cell.length_c   1.000
_cell.angle_alpha   90.00
_cell.angle_beta   90.00
_cell.angle_gamma   90.00
#
_symmetry.space_group_name_H-M   'P 1'
#
loop_
_entity.id
_entity.type
_entity.pdbx_description
1 polymer ?
#
loop_
_entity_poly.entity_id
_entity_poly.type
_entity_poly.pdbx_seq_one_letter_code
_entity_poly.pdbx_strand_id
1 'polypeptide(L)'
;MKPLERGTGFEFIETIFGGAIPKGYISGVEKGVKAALKEGALAGYPVTDICVNLYDGSYHSVDSSEIAFKIASAMAFRKGVLEGNPVLIEPIMDVEVEIPDEYVGDIMGDINSRRGKILGIESEKNIKKIKASVPQAEMFNYSKDLRSIARGRGSFYMKLSHYEEVPLHIQEKIVEESKKEKE
;
A
#
# COMPACT_ATOMS: atom_id res chain seq x y z
N MET A 1 7.79 -0.39 17.98
CA MET A 1 7.71 0.00 16.56
C MET A 1 6.89 1.27 16.48
N LYS A 2 7.17 2.14 15.51
CA LYS A 2 6.40 3.38 15.31
C LYS A 2 6.15 3.61 13.81
N PRO A 3 5.02 4.20 13.42
CA PRO A 3 4.79 4.61 12.04
C PRO A 3 5.76 5.73 11.66
N LEU A 4 6.12 5.79 10.39
CA LEU A 4 6.85 6.87 9.75
C LEU A 4 5.91 7.66 8.84
N GLU A 5 6.38 8.80 8.32
CA GLU A 5 5.66 9.54 7.31
C GLU A 5 5.50 8.70 6.03
N ARG A 6 4.41 8.92 5.30
CA ARG A 6 4.11 8.19 4.06
C ARG A 6 5.24 8.35 3.04
N GLY A 7 5.69 7.23 2.46
CA GLY A 7 6.78 7.23 1.49
C GLY A 7 8.18 7.24 2.08
N THR A 8 8.33 7.20 3.41
CA THR A 8 9.64 7.09 4.08
C THR A 8 10.21 5.67 3.96
N GLY A 9 9.35 4.65 3.81
CA GLY A 9 9.79 3.27 3.67
C GLY A 9 10.10 2.62 5.03
N PHE A 10 11.25 1.98 5.15
CA PHE A 10 11.61 1.17 6.31
C PHE A 10 12.88 1.68 6.98
N GLU A 11 12.81 1.87 8.29
CA GLU A 11 13.97 2.22 9.13
C GLU A 11 14.19 1.15 10.20
N PHE A 12 15.44 0.72 10.36
CA PHE A 12 15.86 -0.17 11.44
C PHE A 12 16.85 0.55 12.34
N ILE A 13 16.55 0.62 13.63
CA ILE A 13 17.39 1.24 14.65
C ILE A 13 17.75 0.18 15.69
N GLU A 14 18.95 0.27 16.24
CA GLU A 14 19.41 -0.54 17.37
C GLU A 14 19.75 0.39 18.53
N THR A 15 19.13 0.18 19.68
CA THR A 15 19.41 0.90 20.93
C THR A 15 19.70 -0.06 22.08
N ILE A 16 20.24 -1.25 21.77
CA ILE A 16 20.57 -2.27 22.77
C ILE A 16 21.64 -1.76 23.72
N PHE A 17 21.40 -1.91 25.02
CA PHE A 17 22.38 -1.63 26.07
C PHE A 17 22.93 -2.91 26.69
N GLY A 18 24.18 -2.87 27.18
CA GLY A 18 24.75 -3.94 28.01
C GLY A 18 25.09 -5.26 27.30
N GLY A 19 24.99 -5.34 25.97
CA GLY A 19 25.35 -6.55 25.21
C GLY A 19 24.33 -7.69 25.33
N ALA A 20 23.05 -7.36 25.61
CA ALA A 20 21.95 -8.32 25.70
C ALA A 20 21.80 -9.22 24.45
N ILE A 21 22.22 -8.71 23.29
CA ILE A 21 22.38 -9.48 22.06
C ILE A 21 23.78 -9.21 21.49
N PRO A 22 24.58 -10.26 21.19
CA PRO A 22 25.85 -10.12 20.48
C PRO A 22 25.66 -9.47 19.10
N LYS A 23 26.56 -8.53 18.75
CA LYS A 23 26.51 -7.79 17.47
C LYS A 23 26.42 -8.69 16.22
N GLY A 24 26.99 -9.89 16.27
CA GLY A 24 26.92 -10.85 15.17
C GLY A 24 25.50 -11.31 14.82
N TYR A 25 24.56 -11.28 15.77
CA TYR A 25 23.18 -11.71 15.53
C TYR A 25 22.24 -10.61 15.05
N ILE A 26 22.66 -9.34 15.15
CA ILE A 26 21.82 -8.18 14.83
C ILE A 26 21.47 -8.15 13.34
N SER A 27 22.42 -8.55 12.48
CA SER A 27 22.15 -8.74 11.05
C SER A 27 21.05 -9.78 10.79
N GLY A 28 21.02 -10.85 11.60
CA GLY A 28 19.96 -11.87 11.54
C GLY A 28 18.59 -11.29 11.91
N VAL A 29 18.53 -10.48 12.96
CA VAL A 29 17.32 -9.76 13.38
C VAL A 29 16.80 -8.88 12.25
N GLU A 30 17.64 -7.99 11.70
CA GLU A 30 17.25 -7.08 10.63
C GLU A 30 16.77 -7.83 9.37
N LYS A 31 17.48 -8.89 8.98
CA LYS A 31 17.06 -9.75 7.85
C LYS A 31 15.70 -10.39 8.10
N GLY A 32 15.40 -10.81 9.33
CA GLY A 32 14.12 -11.39 9.70
C GLY A 32 12.97 -10.39 9.64
N VAL A 33 13.21 -9.17 10.14
CA VAL A 33 12.26 -8.06 10.02
C VAL A 33 12.01 -7.72 8.54
N LYS A 34 13.05 -7.56 7.73
CA LYS A 34 12.92 -7.28 6.28
C LYS A 34 12.19 -8.38 5.52
N ALA A 35 12.36 -9.65 5.91
CA ALA A 35 11.62 -10.76 5.31
C ALA A 35 10.13 -10.68 5.66
N ALA A 36 9.81 -10.52 6.96
CA ALA A 36 8.42 -10.39 7.41
C ALA A 36 7.73 -9.13 6.85
N LEU A 37 8.48 -8.05 6.66
CA LEU A 37 8.02 -6.82 6.03
C LEU A 37 7.57 -7.06 4.58
N LYS A 38 8.30 -7.85 3.81
CA LYS A 38 7.94 -8.20 2.42
C LYS A 38 6.74 -9.12 2.33
N GLU A 39 6.64 -10.09 3.23
CA GLU A 39 5.54 -11.06 3.25
C GLU A 39 4.22 -10.44 3.70
N GLY A 40 4.27 -9.38 4.51
CA GLY A 40 3.09 -8.74 5.06
C GLY A 40 2.50 -9.47 6.26
N ALA A 41 1.87 -8.71 7.15
CA ALA A 41 1.23 -9.26 8.35
C ALA A 41 -0.30 -9.39 8.22
N LEU A 42 -0.93 -8.48 7.48
CA LEU A 42 -2.40 -8.35 7.44
C LEU A 42 -3.04 -9.21 6.34
N ALA A 43 -2.80 -8.86 5.07
CA ALA A 43 -3.38 -9.53 3.90
C ALA A 43 -2.32 -10.03 2.89
N GLY A 44 -1.07 -10.21 3.34
CA GLY A 44 0.02 -10.65 2.46
C GLY A 44 0.66 -9.56 1.61
N TYR A 45 0.32 -8.29 1.85
CA TYR A 45 0.95 -7.14 1.18
C TYR A 45 2.16 -6.63 1.96
N PRO A 46 3.21 -6.13 1.27
CA PRO A 46 4.37 -5.55 1.93
C PRO A 46 3.98 -4.43 2.90
N VAL A 47 4.59 -4.42 4.07
CA VAL A 47 4.46 -3.35 5.06
C VAL A 47 5.45 -2.24 4.71
N THR A 48 5.04 -0.99 4.82
CA THR A 48 5.91 0.18 4.59
C THR A 48 5.66 1.24 5.65
N ASP A 49 6.47 2.30 5.64
CA ASP A 49 6.39 3.48 6.49
C ASP A 49 6.43 3.13 7.98
N ILE A 50 7.44 2.34 8.37
CA ILE A 50 7.62 1.87 9.73
C ILE A 50 9.08 1.92 10.18
N CYS A 51 9.26 2.33 11.43
CA CYS A 51 10.53 2.27 12.14
C CYS A 51 10.50 1.17 13.20
N VAL A 52 11.48 0.28 13.12
CA VAL A 52 11.68 -0.84 14.04
C VAL A 52 12.95 -0.58 14.86
N ASN A 53 12.77 -0.43 16.17
CA ASN A 53 13.87 -0.28 17.11
C ASN A 53 14.10 -1.60 17.87
N LEU A 54 15.27 -2.20 17.71
CA LEU A 54 15.76 -3.30 18.55
C LEU A 54 16.38 -2.70 19.81
N TYR A 55 15.67 -2.75 20.93
CA TYR A 55 16.08 -2.12 22.18
C TYR A 55 16.44 -3.10 23.28
N ASP A 56 16.02 -4.37 23.17
CA ASP A 56 16.25 -5.40 24.19
C ASP A 56 16.20 -6.81 23.58
N GLY A 57 16.65 -7.81 24.34
CA GLY A 57 16.53 -9.22 24.05
C GLY A 57 17.48 -10.08 24.89
N SER A 58 17.52 -11.36 24.57
CA SER A 58 18.37 -12.33 25.27
C SER A 58 18.89 -13.37 24.28
N TYR A 59 20.03 -13.99 24.62
CA TYR A 59 20.59 -15.09 23.86
C TYR A 59 21.07 -16.21 24.78
N HIS A 60 21.22 -17.40 24.21
CA HIS A 60 21.85 -18.56 24.82
C HIS A 60 23.11 -18.90 24.01
N SER A 61 24.24 -19.13 24.68
CA SER A 61 25.55 -19.27 24.02
C SER A 61 25.65 -20.48 23.09
N VAL A 62 24.85 -21.52 23.33
CA VAL A 62 24.89 -22.77 22.55
C VAL A 62 23.71 -22.86 21.57
N ASP A 63 22.52 -22.42 21.98
CA ASP A 63 21.30 -22.65 21.20
C ASP A 63 20.93 -21.46 20.31
N SER A 64 21.57 -20.30 20.49
CA SER A 64 21.31 -19.13 19.65
C SER A 64 22.11 -19.19 18.36
N SER A 65 21.40 -19.00 17.25
CA SER A 65 21.95 -18.90 15.91
C SER A 65 21.37 -17.69 15.19
N GLU A 66 22.03 -17.25 14.11
CA GLU A 66 21.52 -16.17 13.26
C GLU A 66 20.12 -16.52 12.72
N ILE A 67 19.89 -17.78 12.38
CA ILE A 67 18.60 -18.28 11.89
C ILE A 67 17.52 -18.17 12.98
N ALA A 68 17.86 -18.51 14.23
CA ALA A 68 16.93 -18.37 15.35
C ALA A 68 16.51 -16.91 15.55
N PHE A 69 17.46 -15.97 15.53
CA PHE A 69 17.16 -14.54 15.63
C PHE A 69 16.36 -14.00 14.44
N LYS A 70 16.62 -14.51 13.23
CA LYS A 70 15.84 -14.17 12.04
C LYS A 70 14.38 -14.61 12.17
N ILE A 71 14.12 -15.82 12.69
CA ILE A 71 12.76 -16.33 12.89
C ILE A 71 12.07 -15.55 14.01
N ALA A 72 12.76 -15.36 15.15
CA ALA A 72 12.22 -14.63 16.30
C ALA A 72 11.84 -13.19 15.93
N SER A 73 12.68 -12.48 15.19
CA SER A 73 12.40 -11.10 14.78
C SER A 73 11.26 -11.00 13.77
N ALA A 74 11.15 -11.96 12.84
CA ALA A 74 10.03 -12.04 11.91
C ALA A 74 8.70 -12.25 12.66
N MET A 75 8.67 -13.14 13.66
CA MET A 75 7.49 -13.37 14.49
C MET A 75 7.11 -12.13 15.32
N ALA A 76 8.09 -11.51 15.97
CA ALA A 76 7.89 -10.30 16.76
C ALA A 76 7.35 -9.14 15.91
N PHE A 77 7.90 -8.96 14.70
CA PHE A 77 7.44 -7.95 13.76
C PHE A 77 5.98 -8.18 13.36
N ARG A 78 5.62 -9.39 12.90
CA ARG A 78 4.23 -9.69 12.48
C ARG A 78 3.24 -9.45 13.61
N LYS A 79 3.56 -9.91 14.83
CA LYS A 79 2.71 -9.71 16.00
C LYS A 79 2.51 -8.22 16.29
N GLY A 80 3.59 -7.45 16.36
CA GLY A 80 3.48 -6.04 16.71
C GLY A 80 2.85 -5.18 15.61
N VAL A 81 2.95 -5.57 14.33
CA VAL A 81 2.19 -4.91 13.25
C VAL A 81 0.70 -5.13 13.43
N LEU A 82 0.27 -6.35 13.75
CA LEU A 82 -1.15 -6.68 13.98
C LEU A 82 -1.73 -5.97 15.22
N GLU A 83 -0.94 -5.86 16.29
CA GLU A 83 -1.32 -5.11 17.50
C GLU A 83 -1.35 -3.59 17.27
N GLY A 84 -0.67 -3.10 16.23
CA GLY A 84 -0.56 -1.69 15.87
C GLY A 84 -1.71 -1.13 15.02
N ASN A 85 -2.81 -1.87 14.85
CA ASN A 85 -3.95 -1.52 13.98
C ASN A 85 -3.51 -1.16 12.54
N PRO A 86 -2.96 -2.13 11.79
CA PRO A 86 -2.43 -1.86 10.46
C PRO A 86 -3.56 -1.50 9.48
N VAL A 87 -3.27 -0.56 8.60
CA VAL A 87 -4.17 -0.13 7.52
C VAL A 87 -3.60 -0.51 6.17
N LEU A 88 -4.48 -0.89 5.24
CA LEU A 88 -4.10 -1.04 3.84
C LEU A 88 -4.06 0.32 3.18
N ILE A 89 -3.10 0.49 2.26
CA ILE A 89 -3.02 1.66 1.40
C ILE A 89 -3.13 1.23 -0.05
N GLU A 90 -3.82 2.06 -0.85
CA GLU A 90 -3.98 1.84 -2.29
C GLU A 90 -3.37 3.00 -3.09
N PRO A 91 -2.81 2.72 -4.28
CA PRO A 91 -2.31 3.75 -5.16
C PRO A 91 -3.47 4.53 -5.79
N ILE A 92 -3.38 5.85 -5.68
CA ILE A 92 -4.30 6.80 -6.28
C ILE A 92 -3.67 7.38 -7.55
N MET A 93 -4.45 7.39 -8.62
CA MET A 93 -4.02 7.84 -9.94
C MET A 93 -4.56 9.23 -10.22
N ASP A 94 -3.69 10.14 -10.68
CA ASP A 94 -4.14 11.34 -11.37
C ASP A 94 -4.56 10.93 -12.78
N VAL A 95 -5.85 11.09 -13.09
CA VAL A 95 -6.46 10.72 -14.36
C VAL A 95 -6.88 11.97 -15.11
N GLU A 96 -6.53 12.03 -16.38
CA GLU A 96 -6.94 13.07 -17.31
C GLU A 96 -7.70 12.42 -18.47
N VAL A 97 -8.95 12.83 -18.68
CA VAL A 97 -9.84 12.25 -19.69
C VAL A 97 -10.22 13.33 -20.70
N GLU A 98 -9.93 13.10 -21.97
CA GLU A 98 -10.26 13.98 -23.08
C GLU A 98 -11.42 13.40 -23.88
N ILE A 99 -12.55 14.11 -23.88
CA ILE A 99 -13.80 13.67 -24.52
C ILE A 99 -14.58 14.86 -25.13
N PRO A 100 -15.41 14.63 -26.16
CA PRO A 100 -16.36 15.63 -26.65
C PRO A 100 -17.41 16.03 -25.59
N ASP A 101 -17.90 17.28 -25.67
CA ASP A 101 -18.88 17.85 -24.73
C ASP A 101 -20.13 16.99 -24.49
N GLU A 102 -20.57 16.24 -25.51
CA GLU A 102 -21.77 15.40 -25.46
C GLU A 102 -21.67 14.22 -24.47
N TYR A 103 -20.46 13.83 -24.05
CA TYR A 103 -20.22 12.69 -23.15
C TYR A 103 -19.78 13.09 -21.74
N VAL A 104 -19.66 14.39 -21.44
CA VAL A 104 -19.11 14.88 -20.17
C VAL A 104 -19.90 14.35 -18.98
N GLY A 105 -21.23 14.42 -19.03
CA GLY A 105 -22.09 13.97 -17.93
C GLY A 105 -21.92 12.49 -17.61
N ASP A 106 -21.87 11.65 -18.65
CA ASP A 106 -21.72 10.20 -18.49
C ASP A 106 -20.35 9.83 -17.90
N ILE A 107 -19.28 10.51 -18.35
CA ILE A 107 -17.92 10.28 -17.83
C ILE A 107 -17.80 10.77 -16.37
N MET A 108 -18.41 11.90 -16.03
CA MET A 108 -18.46 12.34 -14.63
C MET A 108 -19.20 11.33 -13.75
N GLY A 109 -20.30 10.74 -14.24
CA GLY A 109 -21.01 9.68 -13.54
C GLY A 109 -20.15 8.43 -13.33
N ASP A 110 -19.46 7.98 -14.37
CA ASP A 110 -18.58 6.81 -14.30
C ASP A 110 -17.41 7.03 -13.32
N ILE A 111 -16.72 8.18 -13.36
CA ILE A 111 -15.63 8.50 -12.43
C ILE A 111 -16.12 8.48 -10.98
N ASN A 112 -17.29 9.07 -10.69
CA ASN A 112 -17.86 9.06 -9.34
C ASN A 112 -18.21 7.63 -8.89
N SER A 113 -18.73 6.78 -9.79
CA SER A 113 -19.01 5.38 -9.46
C SER A 113 -17.76 4.57 -9.10
N ARG A 114 -16.59 5.00 -9.63
CA ARG A 114 -15.26 4.43 -9.39
C ARG A 114 -14.54 5.05 -8.20
N ARG A 115 -15.26 5.62 -7.23
CA ARG A 115 -14.68 6.32 -6.07
C ARG A 115 -13.75 7.47 -6.46
N GLY A 116 -13.87 7.98 -7.69
CA GLY A 116 -13.06 9.05 -8.21
C GLY A 116 -13.51 10.41 -7.67
N LYS A 117 -12.56 11.29 -7.42
CA LYS A 117 -12.80 12.69 -7.05
C LYS A 117 -12.47 13.59 -8.24
N ILE A 118 -13.44 14.36 -8.73
CA ILE A 118 -13.21 15.31 -9.82
C ILE A 118 -12.47 16.52 -9.27
N LEU A 119 -11.34 16.87 -9.90
CA LEU A 119 -10.49 18.00 -9.52
C LEU A 119 -10.82 19.24 -10.35
N GLY A 120 -11.25 19.06 -11.60
CA GLY A 120 -11.62 20.16 -12.48
C GLY A 120 -11.96 19.71 -13.89
N ILE A 121 -12.53 20.64 -14.66
CA ILE A 121 -12.86 20.45 -16.06
C ILE A 121 -12.28 21.64 -16.83
N GLU A 122 -11.41 21.33 -17.79
CA GLU A 122 -10.83 22.30 -18.71
C GLU A 122 -11.50 22.15 -20.08
N SER A 123 -11.69 23.27 -20.77
CA SER A 123 -12.33 23.30 -22.08
C SER A 123 -11.31 23.70 -23.14
N GLU A 124 -11.12 22.85 -24.14
CA GLU A 124 -10.23 23.12 -25.25
C GLU A 124 -10.96 22.91 -26.58
N LYS A 125 -11.41 24.02 -27.19
CA LYS A 125 -12.17 24.05 -28.45
C LYS A 125 -13.43 23.15 -28.37
N ASN A 126 -13.38 21.97 -29.01
CA ASN A 126 -14.48 21.01 -29.11
C ASN A 126 -14.30 19.79 -28.20
N ILE A 127 -13.32 19.83 -27.29
CA ILE A 127 -12.98 18.73 -26.38
C ILE A 127 -12.97 19.28 -24.94
N LYS A 128 -13.50 18.51 -24.00
CA LYS A 128 -13.34 18.72 -22.57
C LYS A 128 -12.28 17.79 -22.03
N LYS A 129 -11.49 18.33 -21.11
CA LYS A 129 -10.46 17.63 -20.36
C LYS A 129 -10.90 17.56 -18.90
N ILE A 130 -11.25 16.37 -18.43
CA ILE A 130 -11.67 16.12 -17.05
C ILE A 130 -10.46 15.63 -16.27
N LYS A 131 -10.10 16.34 -15.20
CA LYS A 131 -9.05 15.94 -14.27
C LYS A 131 -9.69 15.33 -13.04
N ALA A 132 -9.27 14.12 -12.67
CA ALA A 132 -9.80 13.40 -11.53
C ALA A 132 -8.70 12.61 -10.81
N SER A 133 -8.95 12.29 -9.55
CA SER A 133 -8.15 11.40 -8.73
C SER A 133 -8.93 10.11 -8.53
N VAL A 134 -8.42 8.96 -9.00
CA VAL A 134 -9.15 7.69 -8.99
C VAL A 134 -8.25 6.56 -8.45
N PRO A 135 -8.74 5.69 -7.57
CA PRO A 135 -7.98 4.51 -7.14
C PRO A 135 -7.65 3.59 -8.32
N GLN A 136 -6.40 3.11 -8.39
CA GLN A 136 -5.95 2.27 -9.51
C GLN A 136 -6.77 0.99 -9.67
N ALA A 137 -7.27 0.43 -8.56
CA ALA A 137 -8.12 -0.76 -8.56
C ALA A 137 -9.37 -0.61 -9.44
N GLU A 138 -9.90 0.61 -9.55
CA GLU A 138 -11.11 0.92 -10.30
C GLU A 138 -10.83 1.23 -11.79
N MET A 139 -9.56 1.32 -12.18
CA MET A 139 -9.12 1.78 -13.51
C MET A 139 -8.73 0.65 -14.47
N PHE A 140 -8.70 -0.61 -14.02
CA PHE A 140 -8.20 -1.75 -14.81
C PHE A 140 -8.90 -1.93 -16.17
N ASN A 141 -10.22 -1.76 -16.22
CA ASN A 141 -11.01 -1.88 -17.45
C ASN A 141 -11.38 -0.53 -18.09
N TYR A 142 -10.86 0.58 -17.56
CA TYR A 142 -11.31 1.91 -17.93
C TYR A 142 -11.20 2.22 -19.43
N SER A 143 -10.16 1.71 -20.12
CA SER A 143 -10.02 1.86 -21.57
C SER A 143 -11.19 1.27 -22.38
N LYS A 144 -11.78 0.17 -21.92
CA LYS A 144 -12.93 -0.47 -22.57
C LYS A 144 -14.20 0.31 -22.25
N ASP A 145 -14.37 0.67 -20.98
CA ASP A 145 -15.55 1.38 -20.48
C ASP A 145 -15.66 2.78 -21.10
N LEU A 146 -14.55 3.53 -21.14
CA LEU A 146 -14.46 4.84 -21.81
C LEU A 146 -14.86 4.76 -23.28
N ARG A 147 -14.36 3.76 -24.02
CA ARG A 147 -14.73 3.57 -25.43
C ARG A 147 -16.21 3.26 -25.59
N SER A 148 -16.80 2.51 -24.66
CA SER A 148 -18.23 2.21 -24.71
C SER A 148 -19.08 3.46 -24.43
N ILE A 149 -18.72 4.24 -23.41
CA ILE A 149 -19.44 5.46 -23.01
C ILE A 149 -19.32 6.53 -24.10
N ALA A 150 -18.11 6.83 -24.52
CA ALA A 150 -17.83 7.90 -25.49
C ALA A 150 -17.96 7.46 -26.96
N ARG A 151 -18.54 6.27 -27.22
CA ARG A 151 -18.69 5.68 -28.58
C ARG A 151 -17.38 5.71 -29.39
N GLY A 152 -16.27 5.38 -28.74
CA GLY A 152 -14.92 5.38 -29.31
C GLY A 152 -14.26 6.75 -29.43
N ARG A 153 -14.91 7.84 -29.00
CA ARG A 153 -14.41 9.21 -29.09
C ARG A 153 -13.94 9.71 -27.72
N GLY A 154 -12.85 9.14 -27.22
CA GLY A 154 -12.22 9.58 -25.98
C GLY A 154 -10.85 8.98 -25.76
N SER A 155 -9.98 9.71 -25.08
CA SER A 155 -8.67 9.26 -24.63
C SER A 155 -8.52 9.56 -23.14
N PHE A 156 -7.66 8.79 -22.47
CA PHE A 156 -7.27 9.11 -21.10
C PHE A 156 -5.79 8.88 -20.89
N TYR A 157 -5.24 9.64 -19.96
CA TYR A 157 -3.91 9.46 -19.41
C TYR A 157 -4.04 9.27 -17.90
N MET A 158 -3.16 8.44 -17.33
CA MET A 158 -3.07 8.31 -15.88
C MET A 158 -1.62 8.20 -15.42
N LYS A 159 -1.33 8.77 -14.26
CA LYS A 159 -0.04 8.64 -13.57
C LYS A 159 -0.26 8.40 -12.08
N LEU A 160 0.67 7.71 -11.43
CA LEU A 160 0.64 7.55 -9.99
C LEU A 160 0.76 8.93 -9.34
N SER A 161 -0.17 9.23 -8.42
CA SER A 161 -0.19 10.47 -7.65
C SER A 161 0.45 10.23 -6.28
N HIS A 162 -0.19 9.40 -5.46
CA HIS A 162 0.21 9.08 -4.09
C HIS A 162 -0.53 7.82 -3.61
N TYR A 163 -0.30 7.43 -2.36
CA TYR A 163 -1.03 6.36 -1.69
C TYR A 163 -2.00 6.95 -0.66
N GLU A 164 -3.24 6.47 -0.65
CA GLU A 164 -4.25 6.79 0.36
C GLU A 164 -4.67 5.53 1.11
N GLU A 165 -5.27 5.69 2.29
CA GLU A 165 -5.83 4.58 3.05
C GLU A 165 -7.05 3.98 2.35
N VAL A 166 -7.08 2.65 2.30
CA VAL A 166 -8.21 1.91 1.75
C VAL A 166 -9.41 2.12 2.68
N PRO A 167 -10.61 2.44 2.16
CA PRO A 167 -11.82 2.51 2.97
C PRO A 167 -12.04 1.22 3.77
N LEU A 168 -12.41 1.35 5.05
CA LEU A 168 -12.53 0.21 5.99
C LEU A 168 -13.36 -0.96 5.44
N HIS A 169 -14.51 -0.67 4.83
CA HIS A 169 -15.39 -1.70 4.25
C HIS A 169 -14.78 -2.48 3.08
N ILE A 170 -13.78 -1.92 2.39
CA ILE A 170 -13.02 -2.61 1.33
C ILE A 170 -11.86 -3.38 1.96
N GLN A 171 -11.16 -2.76 2.92
CA GLN A 171 -10.08 -3.41 3.65
C GLN A 171 -10.55 -4.71 4.32
N GLU A 172 -11.70 -4.70 5.00
CA GLU A 172 -12.26 -5.89 5.65
C GLU A 172 -12.50 -7.03 4.66
N LYS A 173 -13.01 -6.73 3.46
CA LYS A 173 -13.22 -7.72 2.40
C LYS A 173 -11.90 -8.32 1.91
N ILE A 174 -10.90 -7.47 1.64
CA ILE A 174 -9.57 -7.92 1.19
C ILE A 174 -8.92 -8.83 2.24
N VAL A 175 -9.04 -8.49 3.53
CA VAL A 175 -8.52 -9.30 4.63
C VAL A 175 -9.25 -10.64 4.74
N GLU A 176 -10.57 -10.65 4.54
CA GLU A 176 -11.37 -11.88 4.56
C GLU A 176 -11.03 -12.81 3.38
N GLU A 177 -10.90 -12.26 2.17
CA GLU A 177 -10.49 -13.00 0.97
C GLU A 177 -9.09 -13.60 1.13
N SER A 178 -8.13 -12.81 1.61
CA SER A 178 -6.76 -13.28 1.87
C SER A 178 -6.70 -14.41 2.91
N LYS A 179 -7.63 -14.43 3.88
CA LYS A 179 -7.72 -15.53 4.86
C LYS A 179 -8.25 -16.81 4.22
N LYS A 180 -9.28 -16.71 3.37
CA LYS A 180 -9.87 -17.86 2.65
C LYS A 180 -8.87 -18.51 1.68
N GLU A 181 -8.02 -17.74 1.02
CA GLU A 181 -7.00 -18.28 0.11
C GLU A 181 -5.85 -19.03 0.83
N LYS A 182 -5.69 -18.80 2.14
CA LYS A 182 -4.65 -19.45 2.96
C LYS A 182 -5.14 -20.73 3.65
N GLU A 183 -6.44 -20.97 3.68
CA GLU A 183 -7.08 -22.21 4.17
C GLU A 183 -7.17 -23.27 3.07
#